data_AF-A0A4Q4ZST6-F1
#
_entry.id   AF-A0A4Q4ZST6-F1
#
_cell.length_a   1.000
_cell.length_b   1.000
_cell.length_c   1.000
_cell.angle_alpha   90.00
_cell.angle_beta   90.00
_cell.angle_gamma   90.00
#
_symmetry.space_group_name_H-M   'P 1'
#
loop_
_entity.id
_entity.type
_entity.pdbx_description
1 polymer ?
#
loop_
_entity_poly.entity_id
_entity_poly.type
_entity_poly.pdbx_seq_one_letter_code
_entity_poly.pdbx_strand_id
1 'polypeptide(L)'
;MATRGFELLAAFGEPTFFRTAFNYTREQIIEWMQGCIEGKKGGERTKDAVVRNLLKEVKNTFESLILLDGKNFQNPTPKSHFLRQLDQNWRRGSDAKFTLSWVQFQYQGALEQAIEVKWWNPYDLLGLFLSILGPAPQGATKNNYFLPLTAVYGRWCARVAGHAIRGWEWTTPGDGAGDWPRMFQVTWKPDQDRDRKQHFFLGSSVAGDEWNSKQVGRWKKRVQRTRFDTLYGSLRMKLFENSFEKSPVYEAYKFGWPFGNCAETYPFIFSIRDSNAGGNNRNMQGLALQREFLQNEGLNSYDEYVGGVVWGNLRGPCPNCAQLINQAGAKPYNFRINSDKTLAPIRPTVKSAATMEREMAPEATPETAPETRVTAADAPEGWSVAPGDLQLDYYWGPRGEGTEAAKKVGLNSPQGQMIVDPDEGGGAYIFTVSNKVYCWNMLTNEIYEYTNPTDLNSVLAQMKMPPGKGTLETKLLEDAE
;
A
#
# COMPACT_ATOMS: atom_id res chain seq x y z
N MET A 1 30.78 -18.04 13.44
CA MET A 1 29.45 -18.67 13.49
C MET A 1 28.45 -17.69 12.90
N ALA A 2 27.78 -18.03 11.80
CA ALA A 2 26.72 -17.19 11.26
C ALA A 2 25.63 -17.08 12.34
N THR A 3 25.33 -15.87 12.80
CA THR A 3 24.21 -15.58 13.70
C THR A 3 22.95 -16.15 13.05
N ARG A 4 22.39 -17.24 13.57
CA ARG A 4 21.05 -17.70 13.17
C ARG A 4 20.12 -16.49 13.37
N GLY A 5 19.55 -15.99 12.28
CA GLY A 5 18.48 -15.01 12.35
C GLY A 5 17.33 -15.55 13.20
N PHE A 6 16.45 -14.66 13.66
CA PHE A 6 15.26 -15.07 14.41
C PHE A 6 14.43 -16.12 13.63
N GLU A 7 13.68 -16.91 14.38
CA GLU A 7 12.91 -18.02 13.83
C GLU A 7 11.71 -17.50 13.04
N LEU A 8 11.64 -17.92 11.78
CA LEU A 8 10.52 -17.67 10.88
C LEU A 8 9.77 -18.99 10.69
N LEU A 9 8.44 -18.92 10.65
CA LEU A 9 7.65 -20.11 10.36
C LEU A 9 7.72 -20.45 8.87
N ALA A 10 7.63 -21.74 8.55
CA ALA A 10 7.56 -22.21 7.18
C ALA A 10 6.31 -21.65 6.49
N ALA A 11 6.48 -21.04 5.32
CA ALA A 11 5.36 -20.62 4.48
C ALA A 11 5.16 -21.62 3.36
N PHE A 12 3.92 -22.00 3.11
CA PHE A 12 3.54 -22.88 2.00
C PHE A 12 4.32 -24.21 1.99
N GLY A 13 4.63 -24.75 3.17
CA GLY A 13 5.41 -25.99 3.33
C GLY A 13 6.93 -25.83 3.13
N GLU A 14 7.43 -24.61 2.98
CA GLU A 14 8.84 -24.32 2.70
C GLU A 14 9.50 -23.55 3.87
N PRO A 15 10.40 -24.17 4.66
CA PRO A 15 11.00 -23.57 5.86
C PRO A 15 11.82 -22.30 5.59
N THR A 16 12.43 -22.18 4.42
CA THR A 16 13.27 -21.04 4.05
C THR A 16 12.56 -20.05 3.14
N PHE A 17 11.26 -20.23 2.89
CA PHE A 17 10.49 -19.46 1.90
C PHE A 17 10.73 -17.97 2.01
N PHE A 18 10.56 -17.35 3.18
CA PHE A 18 10.70 -15.90 3.31
C PHE A 18 12.11 -15.39 2.98
N ARG A 19 13.15 -16.17 3.26
CA ARG A 19 14.54 -15.78 2.96
C ARG A 19 14.88 -15.98 1.49
N THR A 20 14.36 -17.03 0.86
CA THR A 20 14.65 -17.34 -0.55
C THR A 20 13.74 -16.57 -1.50
N ALA A 21 12.43 -16.60 -1.26
CA ALA A 21 11.39 -15.97 -2.09
C ALA A 21 11.55 -14.46 -2.17
N PHE A 22 12.07 -13.80 -1.13
CA PHE A 22 12.22 -12.34 -1.09
C PHE A 22 12.97 -11.75 -2.29
N ASN A 23 13.91 -12.51 -2.87
CA ASN A 23 14.70 -12.07 -4.02
C ASN A 23 14.32 -12.70 -5.35
N TYR A 24 13.24 -13.50 -5.41
CA TYR A 24 12.88 -14.18 -6.64
C TYR A 24 12.75 -13.20 -7.80
N THR A 25 13.40 -13.53 -8.92
CA THR A 25 13.15 -12.84 -10.19
C THR A 25 11.73 -13.11 -10.65
N ARG A 26 11.25 -12.35 -11.63
CA ARG A 26 9.93 -12.59 -12.24
C ARG A 26 9.80 -14.04 -12.74
N GLU A 27 10.84 -14.58 -13.37
CA GLU A 27 10.86 -15.94 -13.90
C GLU A 27 10.75 -16.96 -12.77
N GLN A 28 11.48 -16.75 -11.67
CA GLN A 28 11.41 -17.60 -10.47
C GLN A 28 10.03 -17.54 -9.79
N ILE A 29 9.38 -16.37 -9.80
CA ILE A 29 8.00 -16.21 -9.30
C ILE A 29 7.05 -17.06 -10.16
N ILE A 30 7.13 -16.92 -11.49
CA ILE A 30 6.30 -17.66 -12.44
C ILE A 30 6.52 -19.18 -12.33
N GLU A 31 7.78 -19.60 -12.25
CA GLU A 31 8.16 -21.01 -12.07
C GLU A 31 7.64 -21.55 -10.74
N TRP A 32 7.75 -20.78 -9.65
CA TRP A 32 7.21 -21.19 -8.36
C TRP A 32 5.69 -21.31 -8.38
N MET A 33 4.98 -20.37 -9.01
CA MET A 33 3.53 -20.44 -9.20
C MET A 33 3.14 -21.68 -10.04
N GLN A 34 3.92 -21.99 -11.08
CA GLN A 34 3.75 -23.21 -11.88
C GLN A 34 3.96 -24.47 -11.04
N GLY A 35 4.98 -24.49 -10.17
CA GLY A 35 5.20 -25.57 -9.21
C GLY A 35 4.03 -25.77 -8.24
N CYS A 36 3.32 -24.70 -7.87
CA CYS A 36 2.10 -24.81 -7.06
C CYS A 36 0.95 -25.46 -7.84
N ILE A 37 0.78 -25.11 -9.11
CA ILE A 37 -0.23 -25.72 -10.01
C ILE A 37 0.08 -27.19 -10.29
N GLU A 38 1.35 -27.60 -10.21
CA GLU A 38 1.75 -29.00 -10.36
C GLU A 38 1.63 -29.80 -9.06
N GLY A 39 1.37 -29.15 -7.93
CA GLY A 39 1.36 -29.77 -6.59
C GLY A 39 2.75 -30.06 -6.03
N LYS A 40 3.80 -29.48 -6.62
CA LYS A 40 5.21 -29.62 -6.18
C LYS A 40 5.60 -28.56 -5.13
N LYS A 41 4.88 -27.44 -5.10
CA LYS A 41 5.05 -26.29 -4.20
C LYS A 41 3.70 -25.88 -3.61
N GLY A 42 3.66 -24.94 -2.68
CA GLY A 42 2.40 -24.38 -2.18
C GLY A 42 1.78 -25.11 -0.98
N GLY A 43 2.48 -26.11 -0.43
CA GLY A 43 2.08 -26.82 0.79
C GLY A 43 0.86 -27.73 0.62
N GLU A 44 0.15 -28.01 1.70
CA GLU A 44 -0.96 -28.98 1.71
C GLU A 44 -2.12 -28.60 0.78
N ARG A 45 -2.37 -27.30 0.56
CA ARG A 45 -3.49 -26.83 -0.26
C ARG A 45 -3.37 -27.23 -1.72
N THR A 46 -2.16 -27.35 -2.25
CA THR A 46 -1.95 -27.72 -3.66
C THR A 46 -2.10 -29.22 -3.90
N LYS A 47 -2.36 -30.04 -2.87
CA LYS A 47 -2.78 -31.43 -3.06
C LYS A 47 -4.19 -31.55 -3.64
N ASP A 48 -5.02 -30.53 -3.45
CA ASP A 48 -6.38 -30.48 -3.99
C ASP A 48 -6.39 -30.05 -5.47
N ALA A 49 -7.00 -30.88 -6.34
CA ALA A 49 -7.11 -30.62 -7.77
C ALA A 49 -7.96 -29.39 -8.09
N VAL A 50 -9.02 -29.11 -7.32
CA VAL A 50 -9.87 -27.91 -7.50
C VAL A 50 -9.06 -26.66 -7.21
N VAL A 51 -8.27 -26.68 -6.13
CA VAL A 51 -7.35 -25.58 -5.79
C VAL A 51 -6.32 -25.37 -6.90
N ARG A 52 -5.72 -26.43 -7.44
CA ARG A 52 -4.75 -26.30 -8.54
C ARG A 52 -5.36 -25.72 -9.81
N ASN A 53 -6.59 -26.08 -10.15
CA ASN A 53 -7.30 -25.49 -11.29
C ASN A 53 -7.55 -24.00 -11.08
N LEU A 54 -7.99 -23.59 -9.87
CA LEU A 54 -8.18 -22.18 -9.54
C LEU A 54 -6.86 -21.40 -9.61
N LEU A 55 -5.77 -21.94 -9.04
CA LEU A 55 -4.44 -21.33 -9.15
C LEU A 55 -4.01 -21.16 -10.60
N LYS A 56 -4.33 -22.12 -11.47
CA LYS A 56 -4.05 -22.06 -12.91
C LYS A 56 -4.80 -20.92 -13.60
N GLU A 57 -6.09 -20.75 -13.30
CA GLU A 57 -6.90 -19.65 -13.86
C GLU A 57 -6.37 -18.27 -13.43
N VAL A 58 -6.01 -18.13 -12.14
CA VAL A 58 -5.43 -16.91 -11.58
C VAL A 58 -4.07 -16.62 -12.24
N LYS A 59 -3.18 -17.62 -12.33
CA LYS A 59 -1.86 -17.47 -12.96
C LYS A 59 -1.97 -17.07 -14.43
N ASN A 60 -2.85 -17.71 -15.20
CA ASN A 60 -3.03 -17.39 -16.62
C ASN A 60 -3.49 -15.93 -16.82
N THR A 61 -4.39 -15.45 -15.96
CA THR A 61 -4.85 -14.06 -16.01
C THR A 61 -3.71 -13.12 -15.61
N PHE A 62 -2.99 -13.44 -14.54
CA PHE A 62 -1.82 -12.70 -14.07
C PHE A 62 -0.74 -12.56 -15.14
N GLU A 63 -0.31 -13.66 -15.76
CA GLU A 63 0.71 -13.66 -16.82
C GLU A 63 0.31 -12.82 -18.04
N SER A 64 -1.00 -12.72 -18.32
CA SER A 64 -1.49 -11.89 -19.41
C SER A 64 -1.30 -10.38 -19.18
N LEU A 65 -1.07 -9.96 -17.93
CA LEU A 65 -1.04 -8.55 -17.49
C LEU A 65 0.34 -8.04 -17.07
N ILE A 66 1.30 -8.93 -16.78
CA ILE A 66 2.62 -8.56 -16.26
C ILE A 66 3.62 -8.23 -17.37
N LEU A 67 4.77 -7.68 -16.96
CA LEU A 67 5.89 -7.41 -17.85
C LEU A 67 6.48 -8.70 -18.43
N LEU A 68 7.08 -8.73 -19.63
CA LEU A 68 6.96 -7.80 -20.77
C LEU A 68 6.03 -8.36 -21.86
N ASP A 69 5.81 -9.66 -21.81
CA ASP A 69 5.16 -10.46 -22.85
C ASP A 69 3.67 -10.70 -22.54
N GLY A 70 3.16 -10.03 -21.49
CA GLY A 70 1.73 -10.04 -21.18
C GLY A 70 0.93 -9.52 -22.37
N LYS A 71 0.14 -10.37 -23.00
CA LYS A 71 -0.65 -10.01 -24.20
C LYS A 71 -1.57 -8.80 -23.99
N ASN A 72 -2.06 -8.60 -22.77
CA ASN A 72 -2.95 -7.49 -22.39
C ASN A 72 -2.18 -6.31 -21.77
N PHE A 73 -0.88 -6.46 -21.50
CA PHE A 73 -0.03 -5.37 -21.04
C PHE A 73 0.21 -4.35 -22.16
N GLN A 74 0.52 -4.84 -23.36
CA GLN A 74 0.84 -4.00 -24.52
C GLN A 74 -0.39 -3.49 -25.27
N ASN A 75 -1.54 -4.17 -25.14
CA ASN A 75 -2.74 -3.92 -25.94
C ASN A 75 -4.00 -3.76 -25.07
N PRO A 76 -4.79 -2.68 -25.26
CA PRO A 76 -4.61 -1.56 -26.19
C PRO A 76 -3.58 -0.51 -25.69
N THR A 77 -2.99 0.31 -26.58
CA THR A 77 -2.00 1.34 -26.21
C THR A 77 -2.59 2.59 -25.53
N PRO A 78 -1.89 3.25 -24.59
CA PRO A 78 -0.51 2.97 -24.12
C PRO A 78 -0.43 1.70 -23.26
N LYS A 79 0.79 1.27 -22.90
CA LYS A 79 1.03 0.11 -22.02
C LYS A 79 0.27 0.26 -20.70
N SER A 80 -0.30 -0.83 -20.19
CA SER A 80 -0.83 -0.84 -18.82
C SER A 80 -1.10 -2.22 -18.30
N HIS A 81 -0.93 -2.38 -16.98
CA HIS A 81 -1.12 -3.63 -16.27
C HIS A 81 -2.60 -3.97 -15.99
N PHE A 82 -3.55 -3.11 -16.40
CA PHE A 82 -4.96 -3.40 -16.20
C PHE A 82 -5.60 -4.07 -17.39
N LEU A 83 -6.39 -5.10 -17.09
CA LEU A 83 -7.25 -5.71 -18.10
C LEU A 83 -8.30 -4.68 -18.53
N ARG A 84 -8.23 -4.25 -19.80
CA ARG A 84 -9.07 -3.15 -20.32
C ARG A 84 -9.34 -3.31 -21.80
N GLN A 85 -10.32 -2.55 -22.28
CA GLN A 85 -10.68 -2.45 -23.69
C GLN A 85 -10.87 -0.99 -24.09
N LEU A 86 -10.63 -0.67 -25.37
CA LEU A 86 -10.85 0.66 -25.91
C LEU A 86 -12.35 0.99 -25.90
N ASP A 87 -12.69 2.17 -25.40
CA ASP A 87 -14.03 2.73 -25.59
C ASP A 87 -14.10 3.32 -27.01
N GLN A 88 -14.87 2.66 -27.89
CA GLN A 88 -14.99 3.05 -29.30
C GLN A 88 -15.62 4.45 -29.48
N ASN A 89 -16.31 4.96 -28.47
CA ASN A 89 -16.92 6.29 -28.49
C ASN A 89 -16.00 7.37 -27.90
N TRP A 90 -14.79 7.00 -27.46
CA TRP A 90 -13.88 7.96 -26.85
C TRP A 90 -13.42 9.02 -27.84
N ARG A 91 -13.39 10.27 -27.36
CA ARG A 91 -12.87 11.43 -28.09
C ARG A 91 -11.93 12.17 -27.16
N ARG A 92 -10.90 12.81 -27.72
CA ARG A 92 -10.00 13.64 -26.91
C ARG A 92 -10.80 14.72 -26.17
N GLY A 93 -10.65 14.78 -24.85
CA GLY A 93 -11.44 15.67 -23.99
C GLY A 93 -12.78 15.09 -23.49
N SER A 94 -13.16 13.87 -23.87
CA SER A 94 -14.29 13.14 -23.27
C SER A 94 -13.86 12.41 -21.98
N ASP A 95 -14.63 11.40 -21.53
CA ASP A 95 -14.34 10.65 -20.30
C ASP A 95 -13.07 9.76 -20.43
N ALA A 96 -13.02 8.57 -19.84
CA ALA A 96 -11.84 7.71 -20.00
C ALA A 96 -11.78 7.00 -21.36
N LYS A 97 -10.56 6.87 -21.91
CA LYS A 97 -10.28 6.15 -23.16
C LYS A 97 -10.62 4.65 -23.11
N PHE A 98 -10.60 4.08 -21.92
CA PHE A 98 -10.76 2.65 -21.71
C PHE A 98 -11.91 2.33 -20.76
N THR A 99 -12.42 1.13 -20.90
CA THR A 99 -13.29 0.48 -19.91
C THR A 99 -12.52 -0.69 -19.29
N LEU A 100 -12.61 -0.85 -17.97
CA LEU A 100 -12.03 -2.02 -17.31
C LEU A 100 -12.75 -3.27 -17.80
N SER A 101 -11.97 -4.26 -18.16
CA SER A 101 -12.41 -5.63 -18.37
C SER A 101 -12.01 -6.43 -17.14
N TRP A 102 -12.69 -7.53 -16.84
CA TRP A 102 -12.42 -8.30 -15.62
C TRP A 102 -12.69 -9.78 -15.80
N VAL A 103 -12.09 -10.56 -14.92
CA VAL A 103 -12.37 -11.98 -14.74
C VAL A 103 -13.01 -12.18 -13.37
N GLN A 104 -13.87 -13.18 -13.26
CA GLN A 104 -14.40 -13.65 -11.98
C GLN A 104 -13.91 -15.07 -11.77
N PHE A 105 -13.44 -15.37 -10.56
CA PHE A 105 -13.05 -16.71 -10.17
C PHE A 105 -14.05 -17.25 -9.16
N GLN A 106 -14.38 -18.53 -9.28
CA GLN A 106 -15.21 -19.24 -8.30
C GLN A 106 -14.33 -19.62 -7.10
N TYR A 107 -13.98 -18.63 -6.28
CA TYR A 107 -13.24 -18.87 -5.05
C TYR A 107 -14.19 -19.40 -3.96
N GLN A 108 -14.05 -20.69 -3.63
CA GLN A 108 -14.75 -21.36 -2.53
C GLN A 108 -13.79 -21.69 -1.39
N GLY A 109 -13.10 -20.68 -0.83
CA GLY A 109 -12.24 -20.85 0.35
C GLY A 109 -12.96 -20.53 1.67
N ALA A 110 -12.27 -20.73 2.81
CA ALA A 110 -12.78 -20.45 4.17
C ALA A 110 -13.20 -18.98 4.42
N LEU A 111 -12.95 -18.10 3.45
CA LEU A 111 -13.48 -16.76 3.35
C LEU A 111 -14.70 -16.78 2.41
N GLU A 112 -15.75 -17.53 2.80
CA GLU A 112 -17.00 -17.63 2.03
C GLU A 112 -17.79 -16.30 2.02
N GLN A 113 -18.55 -16.11 0.92
CA GLN A 113 -19.47 -15.02 0.56
C GLN A 113 -18.93 -13.82 -0.21
N ALA A 114 -17.72 -13.86 -0.77
CA ALA A 114 -17.32 -12.86 -1.76
C ALA A 114 -18.02 -13.10 -3.12
N ILE A 115 -19.31 -12.77 -3.18
CA ILE A 115 -20.12 -12.83 -4.40
C ILE A 115 -19.49 -11.88 -5.42
N GLU A 116 -19.17 -12.43 -6.60
CA GLU A 116 -18.90 -11.68 -7.83
C GLU A 116 -17.72 -10.68 -7.81
N VAL A 117 -16.64 -10.98 -7.07
CA VAL A 117 -15.44 -10.14 -7.09
C VAL A 117 -14.81 -10.11 -8.48
N LYS A 118 -14.62 -8.89 -9.00
CA LYS A 118 -14.02 -8.63 -10.32
C LYS A 118 -12.51 -8.47 -10.19
N TRP A 119 -11.75 -9.16 -11.01
CA TRP A 119 -10.28 -9.14 -11.01
C TRP A 119 -9.73 -8.59 -12.32
N TRP A 120 -8.81 -7.64 -12.23
CA TRP A 120 -8.31 -6.91 -13.40
C TRP A 120 -6.89 -6.33 -13.23
N ASN A 121 -6.27 -6.52 -12.06
CA ASN A 121 -4.97 -5.96 -11.69
C ASN A 121 -4.01 -7.10 -11.24
N PRO A 122 -2.77 -7.19 -11.77
CA PRO A 122 -1.83 -8.25 -11.41
C PRO A 122 -1.43 -8.23 -9.95
N TYR A 123 -1.38 -7.07 -9.29
CA TYR A 123 -1.01 -7.02 -7.88
C TYR A 123 -2.06 -7.72 -7.00
N ASP A 124 -3.34 -7.46 -7.25
CA ASP A 124 -4.44 -8.11 -6.53
C ASP A 124 -4.55 -9.60 -6.90
N LEU A 125 -4.31 -9.97 -8.16
CA LEU A 125 -4.25 -11.37 -8.59
C LEU A 125 -3.13 -12.16 -7.90
N LEU A 126 -1.96 -11.53 -7.72
CA LEU A 126 -0.87 -12.13 -6.97
C LEU A 126 -1.23 -12.30 -5.49
N GLY A 127 -1.90 -11.29 -4.92
CA GLY A 127 -2.43 -11.36 -3.55
C GLY A 127 -3.41 -12.52 -3.40
N LEU A 128 -4.35 -12.67 -4.34
CA LEU A 128 -5.29 -13.80 -4.40
C LEU A 128 -4.56 -15.14 -4.50
N PHE A 129 -3.57 -15.26 -5.39
CA PHE A 129 -2.83 -16.51 -5.58
C PHE A 129 -2.19 -16.99 -4.28
N LEU A 130 -1.48 -16.11 -3.58
CA LEU A 130 -0.85 -16.43 -2.29
C LEU A 130 -1.89 -16.71 -1.19
N SER A 131 -3.04 -16.03 -1.23
CA SER A 131 -4.13 -16.21 -0.24
C SER A 131 -4.89 -17.54 -0.41
N ILE A 132 -4.98 -18.07 -1.64
CA ILE A 132 -5.55 -19.41 -1.92
C ILE A 132 -4.74 -20.52 -1.23
N LEU A 133 -3.42 -20.31 -1.09
CA LEU A 133 -2.48 -21.27 -0.49
C LEU A 133 -2.53 -21.29 1.05
N GLY A 134 -3.23 -20.35 1.68
CA GLY A 134 -3.49 -20.38 3.13
C GLY A 134 -4.36 -21.58 3.55
N PRO A 135 -4.49 -21.87 4.85
CA PRO A 135 -4.20 -20.96 5.97
C PRO A 135 -2.72 -20.89 6.36
N ALA A 136 -2.37 -19.89 7.16
CA ALA A 136 -1.08 -19.79 7.82
C ALA A 136 -0.85 -20.95 8.81
N PRO A 137 0.40 -21.36 9.04
CA PRO A 137 0.73 -22.42 10.00
C PRO A 137 0.32 -22.03 11.43
N GLN A 138 0.15 -23.03 12.28
CA GLN A 138 -0.13 -22.81 13.70
C GLN A 138 0.99 -22.00 14.35
N GLY A 139 0.64 -21.03 15.20
CA GLY A 139 1.60 -20.13 15.84
C GLY A 139 2.05 -18.95 14.95
N ALA A 140 1.46 -18.78 13.76
CA ALA A 140 1.67 -17.59 12.95
C ALA A 140 1.26 -16.32 13.71
N THR A 141 2.15 -15.34 13.65
CA THR A 141 2.02 -14.00 14.24
C THR A 141 2.42 -12.95 13.22
N LYS A 142 2.19 -11.68 13.56
CA LYS A 142 2.70 -10.53 12.81
C LYS A 142 4.19 -10.68 12.46
N ASN A 143 5.01 -11.07 13.44
CA ASN A 143 6.46 -10.94 13.37
C ASN A 143 7.16 -12.13 12.68
N ASN A 144 6.62 -13.34 12.85
CA ASN A 144 7.23 -14.58 12.33
C ASN A 144 6.62 -15.10 11.03
N TYR A 145 5.52 -14.49 10.55
CA TYR A 145 4.82 -14.95 9.34
C TYR A 145 4.23 -13.81 8.50
N PHE A 146 3.36 -12.95 9.05
CA PHE A 146 2.59 -12.01 8.23
C PHE A 146 3.40 -10.84 7.69
N LEU A 147 4.25 -10.19 8.51
CA LEU A 147 5.16 -9.15 8.02
C LEU A 147 6.18 -9.70 7.00
N PRO A 148 6.83 -10.85 7.23
CA PRO A 148 7.63 -11.52 6.20
C PRO A 148 6.87 -11.76 4.90
N LEU A 149 5.63 -12.27 4.99
CA LEU A 149 4.81 -12.56 3.83
C LEU A 149 4.44 -11.29 3.05
N THR A 150 4.05 -10.21 3.74
CA THR A 150 3.74 -8.92 3.10
C THR A 150 4.97 -8.31 2.44
N ALA A 151 6.15 -8.45 3.04
CA ALA A 151 7.40 -7.95 2.47
C ALA A 151 7.81 -8.74 1.22
N VAL A 152 7.69 -10.08 1.23
CA VAL A 152 7.87 -10.92 0.03
C VAL A 152 6.85 -10.55 -1.05
N TYR A 153 5.58 -10.39 -0.70
CA TYR A 153 4.53 -9.97 -1.62
C TYR A 153 4.85 -8.62 -2.27
N GLY A 154 5.26 -7.61 -1.49
CA GLY A 154 5.66 -6.31 -2.03
C GLY A 154 6.87 -6.37 -2.97
N ARG A 155 7.90 -7.16 -2.61
CA ARG A 155 9.04 -7.46 -3.51
C ARG A 155 8.58 -8.10 -4.81
N TRP A 156 7.68 -9.06 -4.75
CA TRP A 156 7.15 -9.74 -5.93
C TRP A 156 6.32 -8.80 -6.80
N CYS A 157 5.47 -7.96 -6.21
CA CYS A 157 4.75 -6.91 -6.94
C CYS A 157 5.70 -6.04 -7.77
N ALA A 158 6.79 -5.56 -7.17
CA ALA A 158 7.79 -4.74 -7.84
C ALA A 158 8.61 -5.47 -8.92
N ARG A 159 8.55 -6.80 -8.99
CA ARG A 159 9.23 -7.62 -10.01
C ARG A 159 8.36 -7.91 -11.22
N VAL A 160 7.04 -7.81 -11.09
CA VAL A 160 6.10 -8.28 -12.12
C VAL A 160 5.36 -7.15 -12.82
N ALA A 161 5.23 -5.99 -12.20
CA ALA A 161 4.54 -4.84 -12.79
C ALA A 161 5.07 -3.50 -12.25
N GLY A 162 4.83 -2.44 -13.01
CA GLY A 162 5.27 -1.08 -12.74
C GLY A 162 6.78 -0.91 -12.82
N HIS A 163 7.26 0.27 -12.41
CA HIS A 163 8.68 0.59 -12.37
C HIS A 163 9.08 1.21 -11.02
N ALA A 164 10.38 1.12 -10.73
CA ALA A 164 10.99 1.80 -9.61
C ALA A 164 10.84 3.32 -9.76
N ILE A 165 10.84 4.01 -8.62
CA ILE A 165 10.82 5.46 -8.62
C ILE A 165 12.22 5.97 -8.94
N ARG A 166 12.26 7.02 -9.75
CA ARG A 166 13.52 7.60 -10.21
C ARG A 166 14.39 7.97 -9.00
N GLY A 167 15.59 7.40 -8.96
CA GLY A 167 16.58 7.71 -7.91
C GLY A 167 16.62 6.73 -6.74
N TRP A 168 15.76 5.71 -6.72
CA TRP A 168 15.89 4.59 -5.77
C TRP A 168 17.09 3.71 -6.12
N GLU A 169 17.78 3.19 -5.10
CA GLU A 169 18.96 2.33 -5.26
C GLU A 169 18.57 0.96 -5.80
N TRP A 170 17.58 0.34 -5.16
CA TRP A 170 17.07 -0.93 -5.61
C TRP A 170 16.17 -0.71 -6.83
N THR A 171 16.63 -1.23 -7.95
CA THR A 171 15.86 -1.26 -9.19
C THR A 171 15.64 -2.70 -9.59
N THR A 172 14.49 -2.95 -10.19
CA THR A 172 14.20 -4.23 -10.83
C THR A 172 14.18 -4.02 -12.34
N PRO A 173 14.51 -5.04 -13.14
CA PRO A 173 14.39 -4.93 -14.58
C PRO A 173 12.91 -4.72 -14.97
N GLY A 174 12.59 -3.60 -15.63
CA GLY A 174 11.26 -3.39 -16.22
C GLY A 174 10.97 -1.96 -16.67
N ASP A 175 10.46 -1.81 -17.90
CA ASP A 175 9.81 -0.61 -18.45
C ASP A 175 8.28 -0.74 -18.34
N GLY A 176 7.82 -1.12 -17.15
CA GLY A 176 6.40 -1.26 -16.85
C GLY A 176 5.65 0.05 -16.84
N ALA A 177 4.32 -0.04 -16.83
CA ALA A 177 3.48 1.15 -16.83
C ALA A 177 3.28 1.63 -15.39
N GLY A 178 3.57 2.90 -15.13
CA GLY A 178 3.38 3.55 -13.83
C GLY A 178 4.18 3.00 -12.66
N ASP A 179 4.05 3.67 -11.52
CA ASP A 179 4.77 3.32 -10.29
C ASP A 179 4.28 1.99 -9.68
N TRP A 180 5.08 1.46 -8.75
CA TRP A 180 4.65 0.40 -7.84
C TRP A 180 3.55 0.85 -6.87
N PRO A 181 2.71 -0.09 -6.36
CA PRO A 181 1.74 0.20 -5.32
C PRO A 181 2.38 0.93 -4.14
N ARG A 182 1.72 1.98 -3.65
CA ARG A 182 2.19 2.73 -2.47
C ARG A 182 2.10 1.90 -1.19
N MET A 183 1.07 1.08 -1.06
CA MET A 183 0.80 0.25 0.11
C MET A 183 0.62 -1.21 -0.28
N PHE A 184 1.14 -2.10 0.56
CA PHE A 184 0.89 -3.55 0.58
C PHE A 184 0.26 -3.92 1.92
N GLN A 185 -0.64 -4.89 1.95
CA GLN A 185 -1.42 -5.18 3.14
C GLN A 185 -1.73 -6.67 3.25
N VAL A 186 -1.78 -7.15 4.48
CA VAL A 186 -2.36 -8.46 4.80
C VAL A 186 -3.37 -8.31 5.94
N THR A 187 -4.54 -8.91 5.76
CA THR A 187 -5.54 -9.10 6.82
C THR A 187 -5.65 -10.57 7.12
N TRP A 188 -5.72 -10.94 8.40
CA TRP A 188 -5.92 -12.33 8.79
C TRP A 188 -6.90 -12.46 9.95
N LYS A 189 -7.49 -13.65 10.06
CA LYS A 189 -8.40 -14.00 11.15
C LYS A 189 -8.30 -15.50 11.46
N PRO A 190 -8.44 -15.90 12.73
CA PRO A 190 -8.64 -17.30 13.06
C PRO A 190 -9.98 -17.77 12.50
N ASP A 191 -10.02 -19.01 12.02
CA ASP A 191 -11.27 -19.70 11.71
C ASP A 191 -12.09 -19.94 13.00
N GLN A 192 -13.40 -20.14 12.84
CA GLN A 192 -14.33 -20.48 13.92
C GLN A 192 -14.17 -21.95 14.37
N ASP A 193 -13.45 -22.75 13.59
CA ASP A 193 -13.16 -24.16 13.88
C ASP A 193 -12.22 -24.36 15.07
N ARG A 194 -12.27 -25.57 15.64
CA ARG A 194 -11.50 -25.99 16.83
C ARG A 194 -9.99 -25.78 16.69
N ASP A 195 -9.46 -25.92 15.47
CA ASP A 195 -8.02 -25.82 15.18
C ASP A 195 -7.54 -24.36 15.03
N ARG A 196 -8.44 -23.37 15.02
CA ARG A 196 -8.16 -21.93 14.91
C ARG A 196 -7.13 -21.58 13.82
N LYS A 197 -7.21 -22.23 12.66
CA LYS A 197 -6.34 -21.95 11.50
C LYS A 197 -6.49 -20.48 11.11
N GLN A 198 -5.39 -19.79 10.83
CA GLN A 198 -5.45 -18.38 10.48
C GLN A 198 -5.54 -18.21 8.97
N HIS A 199 -6.71 -17.85 8.47
CA HIS A 199 -6.88 -17.48 7.06
C HIS A 199 -6.48 -16.03 6.87
N PHE A 200 -5.79 -15.76 5.77
CA PHE A 200 -5.30 -14.44 5.45
C PHE A 200 -5.61 -14.06 4.01
N PHE A 201 -5.60 -12.76 3.74
CA PHE A 201 -5.75 -12.22 2.41
C PHE A 201 -4.78 -11.05 2.21
N LEU A 202 -4.08 -11.05 1.07
CA LEU A 202 -3.11 -10.03 0.67
C LEU A 202 -3.72 -9.05 -0.34
N GLY A 203 -3.33 -7.79 -0.26
CA GLY A 203 -3.78 -6.76 -1.18
C GLY A 203 -2.79 -5.60 -1.31
N SER A 204 -3.02 -4.76 -2.31
CA SER A 204 -2.17 -3.60 -2.60
C SER A 204 -3.00 -2.39 -3.00
N SER A 205 -2.48 -1.19 -2.84
CA SER A 205 -3.12 0.01 -3.40
C SER A 205 -3.09 -0.03 -4.93
N VAL A 206 -4.04 0.62 -5.60
CA VAL A 206 -4.04 0.72 -7.07
C VAL A 206 -2.76 1.36 -7.59
N ALA A 207 -2.12 0.73 -8.56
CA ALA A 207 -0.96 1.23 -9.29
C ALA A 207 -0.79 0.45 -10.60
N GLY A 208 0.28 0.70 -11.37
CA GLY A 208 0.59 -0.07 -12.58
C GLY A 208 0.00 0.47 -13.89
N ASP A 209 -0.20 1.78 -14.01
CA ASP A 209 -0.73 2.41 -15.23
C ASP A 209 -0.19 3.83 -15.45
N GLU A 210 -0.23 4.25 -16.71
CA GLU A 210 0.08 5.60 -17.16
C GLU A 210 -1.15 6.50 -17.12
N TRP A 211 -1.12 7.50 -16.25
CA TRP A 211 -2.28 8.34 -15.93
C TRP A 211 -2.40 9.61 -16.78
N ASN A 212 -1.57 9.77 -17.82
CA ASN A 212 -1.51 11.01 -18.61
C ASN A 212 -2.87 11.34 -19.24
N SER A 213 -3.55 12.35 -18.69
CA SER A 213 -4.92 12.73 -19.08
C SER A 213 -5.03 13.13 -20.55
N LYS A 214 -3.95 13.67 -21.16
CA LYS A 214 -3.89 14.00 -22.60
C LYS A 214 -3.93 12.74 -23.49
N GLN A 215 -3.55 11.57 -22.95
CA GLN A 215 -3.52 10.28 -23.65
C GLN A 215 -4.70 9.36 -23.31
N VAL A 216 -5.17 9.37 -22.05
CA VAL A 216 -6.14 8.39 -21.54
C VAL A 216 -7.42 9.01 -20.98
N GLY A 217 -7.55 10.33 -20.98
CA GLY A 217 -8.71 11.03 -20.43
C GLY A 217 -8.83 10.80 -18.91
N ARG A 218 -10.05 10.56 -18.41
CA ARG A 218 -10.33 10.36 -16.97
C ARG A 218 -10.08 8.93 -16.48
N TRP A 219 -9.13 8.22 -17.08
CA TRP A 219 -8.89 6.79 -16.82
C TRP A 219 -8.61 6.46 -15.36
N LYS A 220 -7.73 7.22 -14.71
CA LYS A 220 -7.43 7.05 -13.27
C LYS A 220 -8.70 7.07 -12.41
N LYS A 221 -9.58 8.05 -12.64
CA LYS A 221 -10.86 8.17 -11.91
C LYS A 221 -11.76 6.97 -12.16
N ARG A 222 -11.83 6.47 -13.40
CA ARG A 222 -12.63 5.29 -13.76
C ARG A 222 -12.13 4.04 -13.04
N VAL A 223 -10.82 3.80 -13.05
CA VAL A 223 -10.19 2.68 -12.33
C VAL A 223 -10.49 2.75 -10.84
N GLN A 224 -10.25 3.91 -10.23
CA GLN A 224 -10.48 4.11 -8.80
C GLN A 224 -11.95 3.90 -8.41
N ARG A 225 -12.87 4.37 -9.25
CA ARG A 225 -14.32 4.21 -9.04
C ARG A 225 -14.74 2.75 -9.13
N THR A 226 -14.25 2.01 -10.13
CA THR A 226 -14.56 0.58 -10.27
C THR A 226 -14.06 -0.23 -9.07
N ARG A 227 -12.90 0.12 -8.50
CA ARG A 227 -12.40 -0.53 -7.27
C ARG A 227 -13.29 -0.23 -6.06
N PHE A 228 -13.74 1.02 -5.92
CA PHE A 228 -14.74 1.39 -4.91
C PHE A 228 -16.05 0.63 -5.09
N ASP A 229 -16.60 0.57 -6.31
CA ASP A 229 -17.86 -0.13 -6.59
C ASP A 229 -17.74 -1.63 -6.27
N THR A 230 -16.56 -2.23 -6.47
CA THR A 230 -16.26 -3.63 -6.09
C THR A 230 -16.34 -3.80 -4.57
N LEU A 231 -15.67 -2.96 -3.79
CA LEU A 231 -15.72 -2.99 -2.32
C LEU A 231 -17.16 -2.77 -1.81
N TYR A 232 -17.83 -1.77 -2.35
CA TYR A 232 -19.18 -1.37 -1.95
C TYR A 232 -20.21 -2.46 -2.24
N GLY A 233 -20.15 -3.07 -3.43
CA GLY A 233 -21.02 -4.17 -3.83
C GLY A 233 -20.83 -5.42 -2.97
N SER A 234 -19.58 -5.78 -2.65
CA SER A 234 -19.29 -6.99 -1.87
C SER A 234 -19.66 -6.89 -0.39
N LEU A 235 -19.52 -5.72 0.24
CA LEU A 235 -19.79 -5.54 1.67
C LEU A 235 -21.27 -5.26 2.00
N ARG A 236 -22.18 -5.36 1.01
CA ARG A 236 -23.65 -5.22 1.14
C ARG A 236 -24.10 -4.03 1.99
N MET A 237 -23.91 -2.80 1.48
CA MET A 237 -24.52 -1.49 1.82
C MET A 237 -24.81 -1.04 3.28
N LYS A 238 -24.79 -1.88 4.32
CA LYS A 238 -25.15 -1.45 5.69
C LYS A 238 -23.99 -0.83 6.48
N LEU A 239 -22.78 -0.85 5.92
CA LEU A 239 -21.60 -0.24 6.53
C LEU A 239 -21.34 1.19 6.03
N PHE A 240 -22.08 1.71 5.03
CA PHE A 240 -21.69 2.93 4.33
C PHE A 240 -22.74 4.05 4.39
N GLU A 241 -22.33 5.21 4.90
CA GLU A 241 -22.97 6.51 4.61
C GLU A 241 -22.12 7.37 3.65
N ASN A 242 -20.90 6.92 3.31
CA ASN A 242 -19.90 7.65 2.52
C ASN A 242 -20.03 7.38 1.01
N SER A 243 -19.53 8.32 0.19
CA SER A 243 -19.43 8.15 -1.26
C SER A 243 -17.98 8.05 -1.73
N PHE A 244 -17.79 7.70 -3.01
CA PHE A 244 -16.48 7.73 -3.64
C PHE A 244 -15.78 9.09 -3.48
N GLU A 245 -16.53 10.18 -3.61
CA GLU A 245 -16.07 11.57 -3.55
C GLU A 245 -16.05 12.16 -2.14
N LYS A 246 -16.90 11.67 -1.22
CA LYS A 246 -16.98 12.11 0.17
C LYS A 246 -16.54 10.97 1.08
N SER A 247 -15.22 10.89 1.31
CA SER A 247 -14.57 9.86 2.11
C SER A 247 -14.12 10.41 3.47
N PRO A 248 -13.96 9.57 4.50
CA PRO A 248 -13.44 9.99 5.81
C PRO A 248 -12.07 10.66 5.75
N VAL A 249 -11.19 10.22 4.84
CA VAL A 249 -9.92 10.91 4.56
C VAL A 249 -10.20 12.32 4.04
N TYR A 250 -11.10 12.46 3.08
CA TYR A 250 -11.50 13.77 2.58
C TYR A 250 -12.17 14.62 3.67
N GLU A 251 -12.95 14.05 4.59
CA GLU A 251 -13.56 14.82 5.68
C GLU A 251 -12.55 15.24 6.74
N ALA A 252 -11.61 14.35 7.08
CA ALA A 252 -10.56 14.58 8.06
C ALA A 252 -9.54 15.62 7.59
N TYR A 253 -9.16 15.55 6.30
CA TYR A 253 -8.07 16.37 5.79
C TYR A 253 -8.51 17.43 4.78
N LYS A 254 -9.75 17.40 4.31
CA LYS A 254 -10.30 18.27 3.24
C LYS A 254 -9.60 18.14 1.89
N PHE A 255 -8.78 17.11 1.75
CA PHE A 255 -8.16 16.58 0.54
C PHE A 255 -7.97 15.07 0.77
N GLY A 256 -7.69 14.28 -0.26
CA GLY A 256 -7.39 12.87 -0.03
C GLY A 256 -7.65 11.96 -1.22
N TRP A 257 -7.47 10.67 -0.98
CA TRP A 257 -7.79 9.64 -1.96
C TRP A 257 -9.23 9.15 -1.80
N PRO A 258 -9.87 8.77 -2.93
CA PRO A 258 -11.20 8.20 -2.88
C PRO A 258 -11.23 6.91 -2.04
N PHE A 259 -12.38 6.68 -1.41
CA PHE A 259 -12.62 5.47 -0.65
C PHE A 259 -12.42 4.21 -1.51
N GLY A 260 -11.99 3.10 -0.90
CA GLY A 260 -11.84 1.82 -1.61
C GLY A 260 -10.63 1.70 -2.54
N ASN A 261 -9.64 2.60 -2.43
CA ASN A 261 -8.40 2.54 -3.22
C ASN A 261 -7.15 2.16 -2.43
N CYS A 262 -7.32 1.87 -1.14
CA CYS A 262 -6.23 1.44 -0.25
C CYS A 262 -5.87 -0.02 -0.50
N ALA A 263 -4.81 -0.49 0.15
CA ALA A 263 -4.35 -1.86 0.01
C ALA A 263 -5.29 -2.89 0.65
N GLU A 264 -6.13 -2.43 1.57
CA GLU A 264 -7.14 -3.20 2.29
C GLU A 264 -8.35 -3.58 1.43
N THR A 265 -8.56 -3.00 0.24
CA THR A 265 -9.82 -3.20 -0.52
C THR A 265 -10.17 -4.68 -0.71
N TYR A 266 -9.30 -5.47 -1.34
CA TYR A 266 -9.55 -6.90 -1.51
C TYR A 266 -9.47 -7.67 -0.17
N PRO A 267 -8.46 -7.46 0.69
CA PRO A 267 -8.42 -8.08 2.00
C PRO A 267 -9.71 -7.93 2.81
N PHE A 268 -10.35 -6.75 2.77
CA PHE A 268 -11.59 -6.48 3.50
C PHE A 268 -12.81 -7.12 2.85
N ILE A 269 -12.90 -7.17 1.51
CA ILE A 269 -13.95 -7.91 0.80
C ILE A 269 -14.04 -9.36 1.30
N PHE A 270 -12.89 -10.01 1.55
CA PHE A 270 -12.85 -11.40 1.99
C PHE A 270 -12.86 -11.58 3.53
N SER A 271 -12.33 -10.61 4.27
CA SER A 271 -12.10 -10.77 5.71
C SER A 271 -13.26 -10.25 6.56
N ILE A 272 -13.90 -9.14 6.15
CA ILE A 272 -14.98 -8.50 6.90
C ILE A 272 -16.29 -9.26 6.70
N ARG A 273 -16.92 -9.65 7.80
CA ARG A 273 -18.30 -10.18 7.81
C ARG A 273 -19.27 -9.13 8.33
N ASP A 274 -20.49 -9.08 7.80
CA ASP A 274 -21.53 -8.17 8.35
C ASP A 274 -21.82 -8.55 9.82
N SER A 275 -21.57 -7.62 10.74
CA SER A 275 -21.82 -7.81 12.17
C SER A 275 -23.30 -8.01 12.47
N ASN A 276 -24.19 -7.42 11.65
CA ASN A 276 -25.64 -7.59 11.79
C ASN A 276 -26.10 -8.97 11.31
N ALA A 277 -25.31 -9.65 10.49
CA ALA A 277 -25.54 -11.03 10.06
C ALA A 277 -24.86 -12.07 10.99
N GLY A 278 -24.47 -11.67 12.21
CA GLY A 278 -23.81 -12.54 13.18
C GLY A 278 -22.29 -12.68 12.99
N GLY A 279 -21.68 -11.86 12.13
CA GLY A 279 -20.23 -11.84 11.93
C GLY A 279 -19.45 -11.31 13.14
N ASN A 280 -18.49 -12.08 13.66
CA ASN A 280 -17.57 -11.60 14.70
C ASN A 280 -16.20 -11.25 14.08
N ASN A 281 -15.94 -9.95 13.92
CA ASN A 281 -14.67 -9.44 13.39
C ASN A 281 -13.68 -9.01 14.50
N ARG A 282 -13.97 -9.23 15.78
CA ARG A 282 -13.13 -8.74 16.91
C ARG A 282 -11.72 -9.33 16.96
N ASN A 283 -11.54 -10.50 16.35
CA ASN A 283 -10.26 -11.20 16.26
C ASN A 283 -9.56 -11.00 14.92
N MET A 284 -10.12 -10.16 14.04
CA MET A 284 -9.47 -9.78 12.78
C MET A 284 -8.25 -8.91 13.11
N GLN A 285 -7.15 -9.20 12.43
CA GLN A 285 -5.87 -8.52 12.57
C GLN A 285 -5.37 -8.12 11.18
N GLY A 286 -4.50 -7.13 11.12
CA GLY A 286 -3.90 -6.73 9.87
C GLY A 286 -2.66 -5.88 10.07
N LEU A 287 -1.92 -5.72 8.98
CA LEU A 287 -0.81 -4.75 8.90
C LEU A 287 -0.73 -4.22 7.48
N ALA A 288 -0.26 -2.99 7.35
CA ALA A 288 0.04 -2.35 6.09
C ALA A 288 1.52 -1.95 6.04
N LEU A 289 2.15 -2.12 4.88
CA LEU A 289 3.56 -1.88 4.63
C LEU A 289 3.69 -0.94 3.42
N GLN A 290 4.35 0.19 3.62
CA GLN A 290 4.57 1.21 2.60
C GLN A 290 5.75 0.85 1.71
N ARG A 291 5.67 1.09 0.39
CA ARG A 291 6.66 0.65 -0.61
C ARG A 291 8.10 1.11 -0.39
N GLU A 292 8.32 2.15 0.40
CA GLU A 292 9.63 2.69 0.74
C GLU A 292 10.59 1.67 1.33
N PHE A 293 10.09 0.56 1.88
CA PHE A 293 10.96 -0.54 2.29
C PHE A 293 11.75 -1.15 1.12
N LEU A 294 11.29 -0.95 -0.11
CA LEU A 294 11.93 -1.44 -1.33
C LEU A 294 13.06 -0.53 -1.82
N GLN A 295 13.24 0.67 -1.27
CA GLN A 295 14.19 1.66 -1.79
C GLN A 295 15.65 1.20 -1.75
N ASN A 296 16.04 0.53 -0.66
CA ASN A 296 17.45 0.22 -0.39
C ASN A 296 17.84 -1.15 -0.96
N GLU A 297 19.01 -1.21 -1.61
CA GLU A 297 19.53 -2.45 -2.23
C GLU A 297 20.05 -3.45 -1.19
N GLY A 298 20.33 -2.99 0.04
CA GLY A 298 20.93 -3.79 1.12
C GLY A 298 20.06 -4.93 1.67
N LEU A 299 18.78 -5.02 1.30
CA LEU A 299 17.88 -6.11 1.71
C LEU A 299 17.96 -7.29 0.75
N ASN A 300 18.93 -8.17 0.99
CA ASN A 300 19.17 -9.39 0.22
C ASN A 300 18.52 -10.64 0.83
N SER A 301 17.73 -10.51 1.88
CA SER A 301 16.88 -11.57 2.45
C SER A 301 15.89 -10.92 3.40
N TYR A 302 14.81 -11.64 3.73
CA TYR A 302 13.98 -11.25 4.86
C TYR A 302 14.65 -11.70 6.17
N ASP A 303 15.48 -10.83 6.74
CA ASP A 303 16.11 -10.99 8.06
C ASP A 303 16.00 -9.68 8.87
N GLU A 304 14.76 -9.20 9.01
CA GLU A 304 14.47 -7.88 9.54
C GLU A 304 14.15 -7.84 11.03
N TYR A 305 14.69 -6.83 11.70
CA TYR A 305 14.52 -6.62 13.14
C TYR A 305 13.66 -5.39 13.39
N VAL A 306 13.14 -5.25 14.61
CA VAL A 306 12.49 -4.01 15.04
C VAL A 306 13.43 -2.82 14.82
N GLY A 307 12.91 -1.74 14.24
CA GLY A 307 13.71 -0.57 13.84
C GLY A 307 14.48 -0.73 12.51
N GLY A 308 14.43 -1.91 11.88
CA GLY A 308 14.88 -2.11 10.51
C GLY A 308 13.97 -1.43 9.48
N VAL A 309 14.39 -1.42 8.21
CA VAL A 309 13.71 -0.64 7.17
C VAL A 309 12.32 -1.18 6.84
N VAL A 310 12.08 -2.49 6.91
CA VAL A 310 10.71 -3.04 6.80
C VAL A 310 9.82 -2.56 7.95
N TRP A 311 10.32 -2.56 9.18
CA TRP A 311 9.56 -2.09 10.35
C TRP A 311 9.28 -0.60 10.31
N GLY A 312 10.27 0.22 9.92
CA GLY A 312 10.12 1.67 9.79
C GLY A 312 9.09 2.09 8.73
N ASN A 313 8.73 1.18 7.83
CA ASN A 313 7.74 1.41 6.77
C ASN A 313 6.38 0.77 7.02
N LEU A 314 6.14 0.21 8.20
CA LEU A 314 4.78 -0.15 8.63
C LEU A 314 3.93 1.11 8.77
N ARG A 315 2.65 1.01 8.42
CA ARG A 315 1.65 2.07 8.59
C ARG A 315 0.40 1.55 9.25
N GLY A 316 -0.25 2.41 10.03
CA GLY A 316 -1.57 2.15 10.58
C GLY A 316 -2.66 2.18 9.49
N PRO A 317 -3.93 2.00 9.87
CA PRO A 317 -5.04 2.16 8.94
C PRO A 317 -5.32 3.64 8.69
N CYS A 318 -5.39 4.05 7.42
CA CYS A 318 -5.86 5.40 7.09
C CYS A 318 -7.31 5.66 7.55
N PRO A 319 -7.78 6.92 7.67
CA PRO A 319 -9.15 7.20 8.12
C PRO A 319 -10.26 6.43 7.37
N ASN A 320 -10.10 6.20 6.06
CA ASN A 320 -11.04 5.38 5.28
C ASN A 320 -11.08 3.93 5.80
N CYS A 321 -9.90 3.33 6.00
CA CYS A 321 -9.75 1.95 6.48
C CYS A 321 -10.10 1.84 7.97
N ALA A 322 -9.74 2.82 8.79
CA ALA A 322 -10.08 2.88 10.21
C ALA A 322 -11.59 2.93 10.42
N GLN A 323 -12.32 3.70 9.60
CA GLN A 323 -13.77 3.69 9.62
C GLN A 323 -14.35 2.32 9.26
N LEU A 324 -13.84 1.66 8.21
CA LEU A 324 -14.27 0.29 7.86
C LEU A 324 -14.05 -0.70 9.01
N ILE A 325 -12.88 -0.67 9.61
CA ILE A 325 -12.52 -1.54 10.74
C ILE A 325 -13.51 -1.31 11.90
N ASN A 326 -13.79 -0.05 12.24
CA ASN A 326 -14.73 0.31 13.30
C ASN A 326 -16.15 -0.14 13.00
N GLN A 327 -16.67 0.17 11.81
CA GLN A 327 -18.05 -0.18 11.41
C GLN A 327 -18.24 -1.69 11.30
N ALA A 328 -17.20 -2.43 10.89
CA ALA A 328 -17.21 -3.88 10.88
C ALA A 328 -17.17 -4.50 12.30
N GLY A 329 -17.02 -3.72 13.36
CA GLY A 329 -16.88 -4.23 14.73
C GLY A 329 -15.53 -4.93 15.00
N ALA A 330 -14.54 -4.71 14.13
CA ALA A 330 -13.16 -5.10 14.39
C ALA A 330 -12.47 -4.11 15.33
N LYS A 331 -11.34 -4.48 15.91
CA LYS A 331 -10.60 -3.63 16.86
C LYS A 331 -9.51 -2.85 16.11
N PRO A 332 -9.55 -1.50 16.05
CA PRO A 332 -8.49 -0.71 15.40
C PRO A 332 -7.09 -1.00 15.92
N TYR A 333 -6.95 -1.29 17.23
CA TYR A 333 -5.68 -1.67 17.85
C TYR A 333 -4.99 -2.84 17.13
N ASN A 334 -5.75 -3.79 16.57
CA ASN A 334 -5.22 -4.96 15.88
C ASN A 334 -4.58 -4.63 14.51
N PHE A 335 -4.66 -3.38 14.06
CA PHE A 335 -4.15 -2.89 12.77
C PHE A 335 -3.05 -1.83 12.90
N ARG A 336 -2.69 -1.42 14.13
CA ARG A 336 -1.68 -0.37 14.37
C ARG A 336 -0.25 -0.86 14.10
N ILE A 337 0.66 0.07 13.82
CA ILE A 337 2.10 -0.25 13.64
C ILE A 337 2.67 -0.96 14.86
N ASN A 338 2.32 -0.46 16.05
CA ASN A 338 2.90 -0.93 17.30
C ASN A 338 2.23 -2.21 17.86
N SER A 339 1.26 -2.81 17.14
CA SER A 339 0.75 -4.13 17.51
C SER A 339 1.90 -5.14 17.55
N ASP A 340 2.02 -5.88 18.65
CA ASP A 340 3.06 -6.89 18.89
C ASP A 340 4.52 -6.42 18.74
N LYS A 341 4.79 -5.10 18.82
CA LYS A 341 6.15 -4.54 18.73
C LYS A 341 7.07 -5.04 19.85
N THR A 342 6.53 -5.29 21.03
CA THR A 342 7.29 -5.85 22.17
C THR A 342 7.73 -7.30 21.94
N LEU A 343 7.08 -8.00 20.99
CA LEU A 343 7.41 -9.36 20.59
C LEU A 343 8.25 -9.40 19.30
N ALA A 344 8.66 -8.24 18.80
CA ALA A 344 9.42 -8.15 17.56
C ALA A 344 10.88 -8.58 17.78
N PRO A 345 11.51 -9.23 16.79
CA PRO A 345 12.92 -9.59 16.87
C PRO A 345 13.80 -8.37 17.12
N ILE A 346 14.63 -8.41 18.15
CA ILE A 346 15.59 -7.35 18.47
C ILE A 346 16.95 -7.72 17.86
N ARG A 347 17.57 -6.78 17.15
CA ARG A 347 18.91 -7.00 16.58
C ARG A 347 19.88 -7.26 17.74
N PRO A 348 20.64 -8.37 17.73
CA PRO A 348 21.65 -8.60 18.75
C PRO A 348 22.65 -7.44 18.75
N THR A 349 22.78 -6.75 19.87
CA THR A 349 23.82 -5.73 20.03
C THR A 349 25.18 -6.40 20.01
N VAL A 350 25.87 -6.32 18.88
CA VAL A 350 27.31 -6.53 18.85
C VAL A 350 27.91 -5.29 19.50
N LYS A 351 28.33 -5.39 20.77
CA LYS A 351 29.17 -4.37 21.37
C LYS A 351 30.47 -4.33 20.58
N SER A 352 30.62 -3.38 19.67
CA SER A 352 31.91 -3.11 19.04
C SER A 352 32.74 -2.26 19.99
N ALA A 353 34.05 -2.53 20.03
CA ALA A 353 35.04 -1.78 20.81
C ALA A 353 35.11 -0.29 20.42
N ALA A 354 34.47 0.11 19.32
CA ALA A 354 34.39 1.49 18.83
C ALA A 354 33.36 2.36 19.58
N THR A 355 32.57 1.79 20.50
CA THR A 355 31.54 2.54 21.24
C THR A 355 32.11 3.35 22.42
N MET A 356 33.43 3.30 22.67
CA MET A 356 34.07 4.09 23.74
C MET A 356 34.75 5.39 23.29
N GLU A 357 34.84 5.69 21.98
CA GLU A 357 35.59 6.87 21.50
C GLU A 357 34.76 7.96 20.80
N ARG A 358 33.42 7.86 20.77
CA ARG A 358 32.55 8.81 20.04
C ARG A 358 31.61 9.65 20.91
N GLU A 359 31.93 9.85 22.19
CA GLU A 359 31.17 10.73 23.10
C GLU A 359 31.76 12.15 23.24
N MET A 360 32.73 12.56 22.42
CA MET A 360 33.27 13.92 22.46
C MET A 360 33.53 14.48 21.05
N ALA A 361 32.49 15.00 20.41
CA ALA A 361 32.65 15.95 19.31
C ALA A 361 31.46 16.93 19.32
N PRO A 362 31.68 18.25 19.33
CA PRO A 362 30.60 19.22 19.30
C PRO A 362 29.97 19.26 17.91
N GLU A 363 28.64 19.25 17.91
CA GLU A 363 27.78 19.40 16.75
C GLU A 363 27.95 20.80 16.17
N ALA A 364 28.41 20.90 14.91
CA ALA A 364 28.43 22.15 14.18
C ALA A 364 27.04 22.39 13.58
N THR A 365 26.33 23.39 14.10
CA THR A 365 25.09 23.92 13.52
C THR A 365 25.40 24.74 12.26
N PRO A 366 24.76 24.45 11.11
CA PRO A 366 24.65 25.42 10.04
C PRO A 366 23.51 26.38 10.37
N GLU A 367 23.85 27.66 10.47
CA GLU A 367 22.91 28.78 10.54
C GLU A 367 22.25 28.97 9.16
N THR A 368 20.93 28.84 9.08
CA THR A 368 20.13 29.30 7.94
C THR A 368 18.91 30.08 8.42
N ALA A 369 18.53 31.09 7.63
CA ALA A 369 17.51 32.12 7.82
C ALA A 369 16.18 31.64 8.45
N PRO A 370 15.38 32.54 9.07
CA PRO A 370 14.15 32.15 9.76
C PRO A 370 13.08 31.73 8.73
N GLU A 371 13.04 30.45 8.41
CA GLU A 371 11.94 29.84 7.69
C GLU A 371 10.87 29.46 8.72
N THR A 372 9.65 29.98 8.55
CA THR A 372 8.48 29.62 9.36
C THR A 372 8.19 28.12 9.20
N ARG A 373 8.73 27.32 10.13
CA ARG A 373 8.52 25.87 10.21
C ARG A 373 7.50 25.53 11.29
N VAL A 374 6.60 24.61 10.99
CA VAL A 374 5.60 24.12 11.95
C VAL A 374 6.28 23.43 13.14
N THR A 375 5.87 23.78 14.35
CA THR A 375 6.38 23.13 15.58
C THR A 375 5.43 22.01 16.05
N ALA A 376 5.87 21.17 16.98
CA ALA A 376 5.04 20.09 17.50
C ALA A 376 3.76 20.58 18.19
N ALA A 377 3.78 21.77 18.80
CA ALA A 377 2.58 22.40 19.38
C ALA A 377 1.60 22.87 18.29
N ASP A 378 2.08 23.04 17.07
CA ASP A 378 1.31 23.55 15.95
C ASP A 378 0.69 22.45 15.08
N ALA A 379 1.18 21.22 15.19
CA ALA A 379 0.68 20.08 14.43
C ALA A 379 -0.76 19.71 14.85
N PRO A 380 -1.70 19.54 13.89
CA PRO A 380 -3.02 18.96 14.18
C PRO A 380 -2.92 17.49 14.61
N GLU A 381 -3.96 16.98 15.26
CA GLU A 381 -4.04 15.55 15.60
C GLU A 381 -3.89 14.68 14.34
N GLY A 382 -3.09 13.63 14.43
CA GLY A 382 -2.78 12.73 13.31
C GLY A 382 -1.76 13.28 12.30
N TRP A 383 -1.06 14.36 12.63
CA TRP A 383 0.07 14.90 11.87
C TRP A 383 1.35 14.90 12.70
N SER A 384 2.47 14.63 12.05
CA SER A 384 3.80 14.66 12.65
C SER A 384 4.70 15.72 12.01
N VAL A 385 5.49 16.35 12.86
CA VAL A 385 6.63 17.23 12.51
C VAL A 385 7.95 16.64 12.99
N ALA A 386 7.94 15.42 13.54
CA ALA A 386 9.15 14.79 14.04
C ALA A 386 10.13 14.57 12.86
N PRO A 387 11.43 14.90 13.01
CA PRO A 387 12.40 14.78 11.92
C PRO A 387 12.44 13.38 11.28
N GLY A 388 12.28 12.32 12.09
CA GLY A 388 12.26 10.93 11.62
C GLY A 388 11.02 10.57 10.80
N ASP A 389 9.89 11.23 11.03
CA ASP A 389 8.65 11.00 10.28
C ASP A 389 8.64 11.85 9.00
N LEU A 390 9.13 13.08 9.09
CA LEU A 390 9.19 14.00 7.96
C LEU A 390 10.05 13.47 6.82
N GLN A 391 11.19 12.83 7.13
CA GLN A 391 12.12 12.30 6.13
C GLN A 391 12.40 13.33 5.00
N LEU A 392 12.78 14.56 5.39
CA LEU A 392 12.89 15.70 4.46
C LEU A 392 13.84 15.41 3.29
N ASP A 393 15.00 14.83 3.57
CA ASP A 393 15.96 14.47 2.52
C ASP A 393 15.39 13.45 1.53
N TYR A 394 14.52 12.56 2.01
CA TYR A 394 13.88 11.53 1.21
C TYR A 394 12.80 12.11 0.29
N TYR A 395 11.84 12.85 0.85
CA TYR A 395 10.71 13.36 0.07
C TYR A 395 11.03 14.64 -0.71
N TRP A 396 11.89 15.50 -0.17
CA TRP A 396 12.15 16.85 -0.68
C TRP A 396 13.60 17.07 -1.12
N GLY A 397 14.43 16.02 -1.11
CA GLY A 397 15.75 16.07 -1.74
C GLY A 397 15.67 16.31 -3.26
N PRO A 398 16.81 16.48 -3.96
CA PRO A 398 16.85 16.85 -5.38
C PRO A 398 16.09 15.90 -6.33
N ARG A 399 15.93 14.64 -5.92
CA ARG A 399 15.20 13.57 -6.62
C ARG A 399 14.09 12.95 -5.77
N GLY A 400 13.69 13.62 -4.68
CA GLY A 400 12.63 13.13 -3.82
C GLY A 400 11.30 13.10 -4.55
N GLU A 401 10.43 12.13 -4.21
CA GLU A 401 9.11 12.01 -4.83
C GLU A 401 8.29 13.31 -4.72
N GLY A 402 8.33 13.98 -3.57
CA GLY A 402 7.64 15.25 -3.35
C GLY A 402 8.21 16.36 -4.23
N THR A 403 9.53 16.42 -4.37
CA THR A 403 10.20 17.34 -5.29
C THR A 403 9.80 17.10 -6.74
N GLU A 404 9.79 15.85 -7.21
CA GLU A 404 9.40 15.53 -8.59
C GLU A 404 7.89 15.78 -8.82
N ALA A 405 7.04 15.46 -7.84
CA ALA A 405 5.62 15.80 -7.89
C ALA A 405 5.42 17.32 -7.99
N ALA A 406 6.14 18.11 -7.18
CA ALA A 406 6.09 19.57 -7.21
C ALA A 406 6.55 20.13 -8.57
N LYS A 407 7.69 19.66 -9.08
CA LYS A 407 8.20 20.05 -10.41
C LYS A 407 7.19 19.73 -11.52
N LYS A 408 6.52 18.58 -11.44
CA LYS A 408 5.53 18.13 -12.42
C LYS A 408 4.38 19.12 -12.57
N VAL A 409 4.03 19.87 -11.52
CA VAL A 409 2.99 20.92 -11.54
C VAL A 409 3.59 22.34 -11.58
N GLY A 410 4.87 22.48 -11.95
CA GLY A 410 5.54 23.77 -12.14
C GLY A 410 6.01 24.45 -10.85
N LEU A 411 6.01 23.75 -9.72
CA LEU A 411 6.48 24.29 -8.44
C LEU A 411 7.96 23.97 -8.22
N ASN A 412 8.71 24.97 -7.76
CA ASN A 412 10.15 24.87 -7.50
C ASN A 412 10.46 25.18 -6.04
N SER A 413 11.54 24.58 -5.51
CA SER A 413 12.02 24.79 -4.14
C SER A 413 10.95 24.52 -3.05
N PRO A 414 10.28 23.35 -3.06
CA PRO A 414 9.32 23.00 -2.02
C PRO A 414 9.99 22.80 -0.65
N GLN A 415 9.30 23.22 0.40
CA GLN A 415 9.73 23.04 1.79
C GLN A 415 8.70 22.22 2.56
N GLY A 416 9.07 21.00 2.95
CA GLY A 416 8.22 20.11 3.74
C GLY A 416 7.94 20.68 5.14
N GLN A 417 6.66 20.76 5.52
CA GLN A 417 6.21 21.32 6.79
C GLN A 417 5.76 20.25 7.78
N MET A 418 4.89 19.34 7.34
CA MET A 418 4.36 18.25 8.17
C MET A 418 3.84 17.10 7.31
N ILE A 419 3.83 15.90 7.88
CA ILE A 419 3.37 14.66 7.23
C ILE A 419 2.28 14.02 8.10
N VAL A 420 1.36 13.26 7.51
CA VAL A 420 0.42 12.45 8.29
C VAL A 420 1.21 11.46 9.17
N ASP A 421 0.81 11.35 10.43
CA ASP A 421 1.44 10.44 11.40
C ASP A 421 1.41 9.00 10.85
N PRO A 422 2.55 8.27 10.87
CA PRO A 422 2.59 6.88 10.44
C PRO A 422 1.52 5.98 11.09
N ASP A 423 1.19 6.19 12.37
CA ASP A 423 0.18 5.41 13.09
C ASP A 423 -1.25 5.66 12.57
N GLU A 424 -1.48 6.79 11.89
CA GLU A 424 -2.75 7.14 11.24
C GLU A 424 -2.82 6.70 9.77
N GLY A 425 -1.78 6.04 9.24
CA GLY A 425 -1.89 5.26 7.99
C GLY A 425 -2.11 6.04 6.70
N GLY A 426 -2.12 7.37 6.76
CA GLY A 426 -2.34 8.22 5.61
C GLY A 426 -1.08 8.49 4.80
N GLY A 427 -1.25 8.90 3.55
CA GLY A 427 -0.18 9.32 2.68
C GLY A 427 -0.35 10.77 2.23
N ALA A 428 -0.10 11.74 3.12
CA ALA A 428 -0.13 13.15 2.74
C ALA A 428 0.96 13.99 3.41
N TYR A 429 1.40 15.02 2.69
CA TYR A 429 2.49 15.90 3.09
C TYR A 429 2.09 17.36 2.82
N ILE A 430 2.15 18.21 3.85
CA ILE A 430 1.98 19.65 3.71
C ILE A 430 3.34 20.28 3.48
N PHE A 431 3.42 21.14 2.48
CA PHE A 431 4.64 21.84 2.11
C PHE A 431 4.34 23.26 1.63
N THR A 432 5.37 24.11 1.61
CA THR A 432 5.25 25.50 1.17
C THR A 432 6.16 25.79 -0.02
N VAL A 433 5.69 26.66 -0.92
CA VAL A 433 6.47 27.24 -2.01
C VAL A 433 6.12 28.73 -2.09
N SER A 434 7.11 29.61 -1.98
CA SER A 434 6.92 31.07 -2.09
C SER A 434 5.75 31.60 -1.24
N ASN A 435 5.68 31.18 0.04
CA ASN A 435 4.64 31.51 1.03
C ASN A 435 3.23 30.99 0.75
N LYS A 436 3.02 30.20 -0.30
CA LYS A 436 1.78 29.45 -0.51
C LYS A 436 1.86 28.07 0.11
N VAL A 437 0.71 27.55 0.54
CA VAL A 437 0.59 26.24 1.18
C VAL A 437 0.02 25.23 0.21
N TYR A 438 0.62 24.06 0.19
CA TYR A 438 0.23 22.96 -0.67
C TYR A 438 0.13 21.66 0.13
N CYS A 439 -0.67 20.73 -0.37
CA CYS A 439 -0.71 19.36 0.09
C CYS A 439 -0.36 18.41 -1.06
N TRP A 440 0.60 17.53 -0.84
CA TRP A 440 0.91 16.42 -1.72
C TRP A 440 0.24 15.14 -1.18
N ASN A 441 -0.70 14.59 -1.96
CA ASN A 441 -1.30 13.28 -1.71
C ASN A 441 -0.39 12.20 -2.29
N MET A 442 0.27 11.47 -1.42
CA MET A 442 1.28 10.47 -1.75
C MET A 442 0.69 9.15 -2.27
N LEU A 443 -0.59 8.87 -2.02
CA LEU A 443 -1.26 7.67 -2.56
C LEU A 443 -1.65 7.85 -4.03
N THR A 444 -2.08 9.06 -4.40
CA THR A 444 -2.47 9.38 -5.78
C THR A 444 -1.40 10.13 -6.55
N ASN A 445 -0.35 10.57 -5.88
CA ASN A 445 0.71 11.44 -6.40
C ASN A 445 0.16 12.77 -6.98
N GLU A 446 -0.81 13.37 -6.30
CA GLU A 446 -1.49 14.61 -6.71
C GLU A 446 -1.12 15.77 -5.78
N ILE A 447 -1.06 17.00 -6.31
CA ILE A 447 -0.77 18.20 -5.52
C ILE A 447 -1.97 19.15 -5.53
N TYR A 448 -2.32 19.62 -4.34
CA TYR A 448 -3.40 20.54 -4.09
C TYR A 448 -2.85 21.85 -3.53
N GLU A 449 -3.24 22.98 -4.10
CA GLU A 449 -3.01 24.31 -3.53
C GLU A 449 -4.15 24.64 -2.58
N TYR A 450 -3.85 25.14 -1.37
CA TYR A 450 -4.87 25.73 -0.50
C TYR A 450 -5.24 27.12 -1.00
N THR A 451 -6.52 27.30 -1.34
CA THR A 451 -7.06 28.56 -1.88
C THR A 451 -7.79 29.39 -0.84
N ASN A 452 -8.24 28.76 0.25
CA ASN A 452 -8.85 29.43 1.39
C ASN A 452 -8.79 28.55 2.65
N PRO A 453 -8.14 28.99 3.74
CA PRO A 453 -7.16 30.07 3.78
C PRO A 453 -5.89 29.75 2.98
N THR A 454 -5.09 30.76 2.64
CA THR A 454 -3.89 30.61 1.79
C THR A 454 -2.57 30.60 2.57
N ASP A 455 -2.57 31.02 3.83
CA ASP A 455 -1.40 31.04 4.71
C ASP A 455 -1.37 29.83 5.66
N LEU A 456 -0.15 29.42 6.06
CA LEU A 456 0.08 28.21 6.83
C LEU A 456 -0.60 28.21 8.19
N ASN A 457 -0.56 29.32 8.93
CA ASN A 457 -1.12 29.40 10.27
C ASN A 457 -2.64 29.27 10.25
N SER A 458 -3.30 29.94 9.31
CA SER A 458 -4.75 29.83 9.13
C SER A 458 -5.16 28.44 8.66
N VAL A 459 -4.39 27.80 7.75
CA VAL A 459 -4.63 26.41 7.35
C VAL A 459 -4.56 25.49 8.57
N LEU A 460 -3.52 25.61 9.39
CA LEU A 460 -3.36 24.82 10.61
C LEU A 460 -4.49 25.07 11.61
N ALA A 461 -4.94 26.31 11.77
CA ALA A 461 -6.06 26.65 12.64
C ALA A 461 -7.36 25.96 12.20
N GLN A 462 -7.63 25.87 10.89
CA GLN A 462 -8.78 25.14 10.36
C GLN A 462 -8.64 23.63 10.54
N MET A 463 -7.43 23.07 10.35
CA MET A 463 -7.16 21.64 10.54
C MET A 463 -7.30 21.17 11.99
N LYS A 464 -7.03 22.05 12.97
CA LYS A 464 -7.20 21.75 14.40
C LYS A 464 -8.66 21.74 14.87
N MET A 465 -9.59 22.20 14.03
CA MET A 465 -11.01 22.15 14.38
C MET A 465 -11.52 20.71 14.37
N PRO A 466 -12.59 20.39 15.12
CA PRO A 466 -13.20 19.08 15.08
C PRO A 466 -13.57 18.65 13.64
N PRO A 467 -13.56 17.35 13.33
CA PRO A 467 -13.92 16.84 12.01
C PRO A 467 -15.22 17.47 11.48
N GLY A 468 -15.17 17.97 10.25
CA GLY A 468 -16.31 18.63 9.62
C GLY A 468 -16.57 20.09 10.03
N LYS A 469 -15.82 20.68 10.97
CA LYS A 469 -15.97 22.10 11.37
C LYS A 469 -14.99 23.04 10.68
N GLY A 470 -13.78 22.57 10.38
CA GLY A 470 -12.81 23.35 9.61
C GLY A 470 -13.25 23.55 8.16
N THR A 471 -12.98 24.75 7.63
CA THR A 471 -13.23 25.11 6.22
C THR A 471 -11.89 25.28 5.52
N LEU A 472 -11.56 24.34 4.64
CA LEU A 472 -10.39 24.38 3.77
C LEU A 472 -10.86 24.22 2.34
N GLU A 473 -10.53 25.17 1.49
CA GLU A 473 -10.73 25.06 0.04
C GLU A 473 -9.38 24.76 -0.62
N THR A 474 -9.42 23.83 -1.57
CA THR A 474 -8.23 23.41 -2.29
C THR A 474 -8.50 23.34 -3.78
N LYS A 475 -7.46 23.57 -4.57
CA LYS A 475 -7.46 23.38 -6.02
C LYS A 475 -6.42 22.33 -6.40
N LEU A 476 -6.84 21.28 -7.10
CA LEU A 476 -5.92 20.32 -7.73
C LEU A 476 -5.12 21.03 -8.82
N LEU A 477 -3.79 20.88 -8.80
CA LEU A 477 -2.92 21.41 -9.84
C LEU A 477 -2.78 20.41 -10.98
N GLU A 478 -2.76 20.93 -12.21
CA GLU A 478 -2.50 20.15 -13.41
C GLU A 478 -1.00 20.08 -13.68
N ASP A 479 -0.58 19.03 -14.38
CA ASP A 479 0.81 18.89 -14.82
C ASP A 479 1.20 20.11 -15.70
N ALA A 480 2.31 20.76 -15.39
CA ALA A 480 2.91 21.81 -16.19
C ALA A 480 3.37 21.26 -17.55
N GLU A 481 3.29 22.10 -18.59
CA GLU A 481 3.65 21.72 -19.96
C GLU A 481 5.15 21.56 -20.20
#